data_AF-A0ABD0YMH8-F1
#
_entry.id   AF-A0ABD0YMH8-F1
#
_cell.length_a   1.000
_cell.length_b   1.000
_cell.length_c   1.000
_cell.angle_alpha   90.00
_cell.angle_beta   90.00
_cell.angle_gamma   90.00
#
_symmetry.space_group_name_H-M   'P 1'
#
loop_
_entity.id
_entity.type
_entity.pdbx_description
1 polymer ?
#
loop_
_entity_poly.entity_id
_entity_poly.type
_entity_poly.pdbx_seq_one_letter_code
_entity_poly.pdbx_strand_id
1 'polypeptide(L)'
;GCRLNGQLVTAESNVRVLEDPCLRCQCPSGRLSCSKKACPVLHCPQEYIVHRPGDCCPICNVSRSLLEPPSGRCLVGFKLYEHGNKWEPDRCTWCLCNNGTTLCHRPSCPVLDCPREWQTTIPGHCCPHCPTMELNTVCTVADKTYKEGETWQLDQCKSCVCKRGQVRCAMQVCNNLTDNIPCPPNHRLMKLPGKCCPTCVESDSVCTVFGDPHYRTFDGKFYSFQGSCKYQLTADCIDHTFSIRVTNDARSTRTSSWTKTVSIKVGDLKINLGERRRVKVNGVRVTVPYERPGVRVTEAADDSVLVECSNIGLKVLWDGNSFLEVSAAPRHKGRLCGLCGNYNSDAKDDFTTRRGRQVQDPDKFGSSWRVGGKRACTRPPSRPPAPPPCTSAHKKLREKLCRPLRSSIFAACHKKLNHLNYYK
;
A
#
# COMPACT_ATOMS: atom_id res chain seq x y z
N GLY A 1 -19.35 -10.70 14.95
CA GLY A 1 -18.66 -11.48 13.90
C GLY A 1 -18.87 -12.95 14.19
N CYS A 2 -18.95 -13.79 13.16
CA CYS A 2 -19.17 -15.23 13.31
C CYS A 2 -17.83 -15.94 13.53
N ARG A 3 -17.87 -17.19 13.99
CA ARG A 3 -16.68 -18.04 14.08
C ARG A 3 -16.83 -19.25 13.16
N LEU A 4 -15.84 -19.49 12.31
CA LEU A 4 -15.71 -20.70 11.49
C LEU A 4 -14.37 -21.35 11.82
N ASN A 5 -14.38 -22.57 12.36
CA ASN A 5 -13.18 -23.29 12.79
C ASN A 5 -12.23 -22.45 13.67
N GLY A 6 -12.79 -21.68 14.62
CA GLY A 6 -12.04 -20.77 15.49
C GLY A 6 -11.73 -19.38 14.88
N GLN A 7 -11.97 -19.20 13.58
CA GLN A 7 -11.60 -17.98 12.86
C GLN A 7 -12.75 -16.98 12.83
N LEU A 8 -12.45 -15.70 13.05
CA LEU A 8 -13.46 -14.65 12.95
C LEU A 8 -13.83 -14.41 11.48
N VAL A 9 -15.10 -14.59 11.14
CA VAL A 9 -15.69 -14.28 9.84
C VAL A 9 -16.49 -12.98 9.98
N THR A 10 -16.08 -11.94 9.26
CA THR A 10 -16.81 -10.68 9.07
C THR A 10 -17.44 -10.63 7.68
N ALA A 11 -18.30 -9.63 7.42
CA ALA A 11 -18.92 -9.46 6.11
C ALA A 11 -17.89 -9.22 4.97
N GLU A 12 -16.72 -8.68 5.31
CA GLU A 12 -15.65 -8.30 4.38
C GLU A 12 -14.53 -9.36 4.26
N SER A 13 -14.50 -10.34 5.17
CA SER A 13 -13.44 -11.35 5.19
C SER A 13 -13.77 -12.53 4.28
N ASN A 14 -12.84 -12.89 3.38
CA ASN A 14 -12.89 -14.16 2.67
C ASN A 14 -12.16 -15.24 3.48
N VAL A 15 -12.90 -16.27 3.89
CA VAL A 15 -12.36 -17.41 4.63
C VAL A 15 -12.50 -18.67 3.79
N ARG A 16 -11.41 -19.41 3.63
CA ARG A 16 -11.40 -20.71 2.95
C ARG A 16 -11.27 -21.84 3.97
N VAL A 17 -12.05 -22.89 3.77
CA VAL A 17 -11.88 -24.16 4.49
C VAL A 17 -10.96 -25.04 3.66
N LEU A 18 -9.82 -25.44 4.24
CA LEU A 18 -8.76 -26.15 3.49
C LEU A 18 -9.19 -27.56 3.04
N GLU A 19 -10.16 -28.16 3.73
CA GLU A 19 -10.69 -29.50 3.45
C GLU A 19 -11.71 -29.53 2.31
N ASP A 20 -12.40 -28.40 2.04
CA ASP A 20 -13.45 -28.33 1.01
C ASP A 20 -13.38 -26.98 0.27
N PRO A 21 -12.68 -26.91 -0.88
CA PRO A 21 -12.55 -25.70 -1.68
C PRO A 21 -13.89 -25.14 -2.18
N CYS A 22 -14.95 -25.97 -2.21
CA CYS A 22 -16.29 -25.58 -2.65
C CYS A 22 -17.16 -25.02 -1.54
N LEU A 23 -16.75 -25.15 -0.28
CA LEU A 23 -17.47 -24.57 0.84
C LEU A 23 -17.14 -23.08 0.98
N ARG A 24 -18.17 -22.23 0.88
CA ARG A 24 -18.06 -20.79 1.12
C ARG A 24 -18.95 -20.41 2.28
N CYS A 25 -18.38 -19.72 3.27
CA CYS A 25 -19.10 -19.25 4.44
C CYS A 25 -19.01 -17.72 4.54
N GLN A 26 -20.13 -17.09 4.91
CA GLN A 26 -20.25 -15.65 5.12
C GLN A 26 -20.97 -15.39 6.44
N CYS A 27 -20.77 -14.19 7.01
CA CYS A 27 -21.42 -13.78 8.25
C CYS A 27 -22.23 -12.49 8.07
N PRO A 28 -23.30 -12.50 7.27
CA PRO A 28 -24.21 -11.35 7.22
C PRO A 28 -24.91 -11.20 8.57
N SER A 29 -24.84 -10.01 9.16
CA SER A 29 -25.58 -9.65 10.38
C SER A 29 -25.34 -10.56 11.59
N GLY A 30 -24.15 -11.16 11.69
CA GLY A 30 -23.77 -11.99 12.85
C GLY A 30 -24.23 -13.45 12.80
N ARG A 31 -24.89 -13.89 11.71
CA ARG A 31 -25.28 -15.29 11.51
C ARG A 31 -24.39 -15.95 10.46
N LEU A 32 -23.77 -17.08 10.83
CA LEU A 32 -22.93 -17.84 9.91
C LEU A 32 -23.82 -18.54 8.89
N SER A 33 -23.62 -18.23 7.61
CA SER A 33 -24.29 -18.87 6.48
C SER A 33 -23.24 -19.51 5.59
N CYS A 34 -23.28 -20.84 5.46
CA CYS A 34 -22.36 -21.59 4.61
C CYS A 34 -23.14 -22.24 3.47
N SER A 35 -22.59 -22.18 2.27
CA SER A 35 -23.12 -22.84 1.09
C SER A 35 -22.03 -23.59 0.34
N LYS A 36 -22.36 -24.76 -0.19
CA LYS A 36 -21.51 -25.47 -1.15
C LYS A 36 -21.81 -24.95 -2.54
N LYS A 37 -20.78 -24.52 -3.25
CA LYS A 37 -20.89 -24.16 -4.66
C LYS A 37 -21.14 -25.41 -5.50
N ALA A 38 -22.25 -25.45 -6.22
CA ALA A 38 -22.44 -26.42 -7.30
C ALA A 38 -21.56 -26.05 -8.49
N CYS A 39 -20.85 -27.03 -9.04
CA CYS A 39 -20.01 -26.82 -10.21
C CYS A 39 -20.82 -26.80 -11.50
N PRO A 40 -20.44 -25.97 -12.48
CA PRO A 40 -21.13 -25.90 -13.75
C PRO A 40 -20.99 -27.22 -14.50
N VAL A 41 -22.03 -27.59 -15.24
CA VAL A 41 -21.97 -28.71 -16.19
C VAL A 41 -21.11 -28.27 -17.37
N LEU A 42 -20.02 -29.00 -17.61
CA LEU A 42 -19.06 -28.67 -18.66
C LEU A 42 -19.54 -29.27 -19.99
N HIS A 43 -19.45 -28.48 -21.06
CA HIS A 43 -19.88 -28.89 -22.40
C HIS A 43 -18.75 -29.53 -23.24
N CYS A 44 -17.61 -29.85 -22.63
CA CYS A 44 -16.50 -30.53 -23.32
C CYS A 44 -16.49 -32.04 -23.04
N PRO A 45 -15.87 -32.84 -23.92
CA PRO A 45 -15.63 -34.26 -23.66
C PRO A 45 -14.83 -34.48 -22.37
N GLN A 46 -15.06 -35.63 -21.72
CA GLN A 46 -14.47 -35.98 -20.42
C GLN A 46 -12.94 -35.90 -20.41
N GLU A 47 -12.29 -36.28 -21.52
CA GLU A 47 -10.83 -36.22 -21.70
C GLU A 47 -10.23 -34.79 -21.64
N TYR A 48 -11.05 -33.76 -21.83
CA TYR A 48 -10.63 -32.36 -21.76
C TYR A 48 -11.03 -31.66 -20.47
N ILE A 49 -11.65 -32.38 -19.54
CA ILE A 49 -12.01 -31.84 -18.23
C ILE A 49 -10.78 -31.91 -17.32
N VAL A 50 -10.27 -30.76 -16.92
CA VAL A 50 -9.10 -30.65 -16.03
C VAL A 50 -9.52 -30.04 -14.70
N HIS A 51 -9.08 -30.67 -13.62
CA HIS A 51 -9.26 -30.17 -12.26
C HIS A 51 -7.92 -29.71 -11.71
N ARG A 52 -7.77 -28.40 -11.46
CA ARG A 52 -6.52 -27.86 -10.93
C ARG A 52 -6.47 -28.04 -9.41
N PRO A 53 -5.29 -28.26 -8.81
CA PRO A 53 -5.14 -28.31 -7.36
C PRO A 53 -5.65 -27.02 -6.71
N GLY A 54 -6.52 -27.13 -5.70
CA GLY A 54 -7.04 -26.00 -4.92
C GLY A 54 -8.27 -25.28 -5.51
N ASP A 55 -8.67 -25.59 -6.74
CA ASP A 55 -9.92 -25.08 -7.32
C ASP A 55 -11.13 -25.88 -6.81
N CYS A 56 -12.28 -25.22 -6.70
CA CYS A 56 -13.55 -25.90 -6.40
C CYS A 56 -14.09 -26.69 -7.60
N CYS A 57 -14.02 -26.11 -8.80
CA CYS A 57 -14.69 -26.66 -9.97
C CYS A 57 -13.70 -26.96 -11.09
N PRO A 58 -13.93 -28.06 -11.84
CA PRO A 58 -13.16 -28.36 -13.02
C PRO A 58 -13.47 -27.38 -14.16
N ILE A 59 -12.57 -27.34 -15.14
CA ILE A 59 -12.68 -26.51 -16.34
C ILE A 59 -12.42 -27.34 -17.60
N CYS A 60 -12.91 -26.86 -18.74
CA CYS A 60 -12.54 -27.41 -20.05
C CYS A 60 -11.17 -26.85 -20.48
N ASN A 61 -10.22 -27.73 -20.80
CA ASN A 61 -8.88 -27.36 -21.27
C ASN A 61 -8.80 -27.26 -22.81
N VAL A 62 -9.86 -26.75 -23.44
CA VAL A 62 -9.97 -26.57 -24.90
C VAL A 62 -10.64 -25.23 -25.22
N SER A 63 -10.13 -24.52 -26.22
CA SER A 63 -10.80 -23.33 -26.77
C SER A 63 -11.92 -23.78 -27.71
N ARG A 64 -13.15 -23.32 -27.47
CA ARG A 64 -14.26 -23.57 -28.40
C ARG A 64 -13.98 -22.92 -29.75
N SER A 65 -13.89 -23.72 -30.81
CA SER A 65 -14.46 -23.34 -32.09
C SER A 65 -15.95 -23.64 -32.01
N LEU A 66 -16.80 -22.62 -32.16
CA LEU A 66 -18.26 -22.77 -32.16
C LEU A 66 -18.68 -23.59 -33.39
N LEU A 67 -18.84 -24.91 -33.23
CA LEU A 67 -19.80 -25.62 -34.06
C LEU A 67 -21.18 -25.31 -33.46
N GLU A 68 -21.93 -24.42 -34.09
CA GLU A 68 -23.37 -24.31 -33.85
C GLU A 68 -24.04 -25.52 -34.50
N PRO A 69 -24.59 -26.47 -33.72
CA PRO A 69 -25.29 -27.61 -34.29
C PRO A 69 -26.51 -27.12 -35.09
N PRO A 70 -26.68 -27.56 -36.35
CA PRO A 70 -27.82 -27.14 -37.16
C PRO A 70 -29.14 -27.66 -36.56
N SER A 71 -30.18 -26.82 -36.65
CA SER A 71 -31.58 -27.16 -36.38
C SER A 71 -31.99 -27.25 -34.89
N GLY A 72 -31.49 -26.37 -34.02
CA GLY A 72 -31.99 -26.29 -32.63
C GLY A 72 -31.65 -27.51 -31.76
N ARG A 73 -30.63 -28.28 -32.16
CA ARG A 73 -30.12 -29.45 -31.45
C ARG A 73 -29.04 -29.04 -30.45
N CYS A 74 -28.87 -29.80 -29.37
CA CYS A 74 -27.90 -29.49 -28.34
C CYS A 74 -26.70 -30.43 -28.43
N LEU A 75 -25.48 -29.88 -28.40
CA LEU A 75 -24.24 -30.64 -28.39
C LEU A 75 -23.63 -30.61 -26.97
N VAL A 76 -23.51 -31.78 -26.35
CA VAL A 76 -22.81 -31.95 -25.06
C VAL A 76 -21.76 -33.04 -25.21
N GLY A 77 -20.48 -32.67 -25.05
CA GLY A 77 -19.37 -33.55 -25.43
C GLY A 77 -19.40 -33.85 -26.93
N PHE A 78 -19.55 -35.13 -27.30
CA PHE A 78 -19.69 -35.60 -28.69
C PHE A 78 -21.12 -36.07 -29.04
N LYS A 79 -22.09 -35.90 -28.12
CA LYS A 79 -23.47 -36.37 -28.33
C LYS A 79 -24.39 -35.23 -28.74
N LEU A 80 -25.20 -35.49 -29.76
CA LEU A 80 -26.24 -34.60 -30.25
C LEU A 80 -27.58 -34.98 -29.63
N TYR A 81 -28.31 -33.99 -29.13
CA TYR A 81 -29.63 -34.14 -28.54
C TYR A 81 -30.66 -33.33 -29.32
N GLU A 82 -31.77 -33.96 -29.67
CA GLU A 82 -32.89 -33.28 -30.31
C GLU A 82 -33.62 -32.36 -29.33
N HIS A 83 -34.33 -31.36 -29.85
CA HIS A 83 -35.17 -30.50 -29.02
C HIS A 83 -36.20 -31.33 -28.25
N GLY A 84 -36.34 -31.05 -26.94
CA GLY A 84 -37.24 -31.77 -26.04
C GLY A 84 -36.59 -32.98 -25.37
N ASN A 85 -35.43 -33.45 -25.85
CA ASN A 85 -34.74 -34.58 -25.23
C ASN A 85 -34.33 -34.24 -23.79
N LYS A 86 -34.64 -35.16 -22.88
CA LYS A 86 -34.17 -35.16 -21.50
C LYS A 86 -33.16 -36.28 -21.31
N TRP A 87 -32.07 -35.99 -20.60
CA TRP A 87 -31.06 -36.99 -20.28
C TRP A 87 -30.38 -36.70 -18.96
N GLU A 88 -29.77 -37.72 -18.39
CA GLU A 88 -29.01 -37.64 -17.14
C GLU A 88 -27.54 -37.94 -17.44
N PRO A 89 -26.67 -36.91 -17.54
CA PRO A 89 -25.23 -37.13 -17.73
C PRO A 89 -24.59 -37.90 -16.57
N ASP A 90 -25.10 -37.71 -15.35
CA ASP A 90 -24.63 -38.34 -14.14
C ASP A 90 -25.75 -38.36 -13.08
N ARG A 91 -25.53 -39.07 -11.96
CA ARG A 91 -26.52 -39.26 -10.87
C ARG A 91 -27.03 -37.98 -10.21
N CYS A 92 -26.39 -36.83 -10.44
CA CYS A 92 -26.73 -35.54 -9.86
C CYS A 92 -27.20 -34.52 -10.90
N THR A 93 -27.16 -34.85 -12.18
CA THR A 93 -27.44 -33.89 -13.25
C THR A 93 -28.56 -34.41 -14.12
N TRP A 94 -29.57 -33.59 -14.32
CA TRP A 94 -30.53 -33.80 -15.39
C TRP A 94 -30.51 -32.60 -16.33
N CYS A 95 -30.61 -32.86 -17.62
CA CYS A 95 -30.51 -31.87 -18.68
C CYS A 95 -31.69 -31.98 -19.65
N LEU A 96 -32.06 -30.85 -20.23
CA LEU A 96 -33.06 -30.71 -21.28
C LEU A 96 -32.43 -29.95 -22.46
N CYS A 97 -32.68 -30.41 -23.68
CA CYS A 97 -32.37 -29.64 -24.87
C CYS A 97 -33.55 -28.75 -25.25
N ASN A 98 -33.35 -27.43 -25.16
CA ASN A 98 -34.36 -26.45 -25.51
C ASN A 98 -33.88 -25.60 -26.70
N ASN A 99 -34.25 -26.00 -27.91
CA ASN A 99 -34.00 -25.29 -29.17
C ASN A 99 -32.56 -24.73 -29.29
N GLY A 100 -31.58 -25.62 -29.20
CA GLY A 100 -30.15 -25.31 -29.28
C GLY A 100 -29.49 -24.98 -27.94
N THR A 101 -30.29 -24.77 -26.88
CA THR A 101 -29.78 -24.46 -25.54
C THR A 101 -29.88 -25.67 -24.61
N THR A 102 -28.73 -26.12 -24.11
CA THR A 102 -28.68 -27.12 -23.03
C THR A 102 -29.02 -26.48 -21.69
N LEU A 103 -30.14 -26.89 -21.09
CA LEU A 103 -30.56 -26.49 -19.75
C LEU A 103 -30.31 -27.65 -18.78
N CYS A 104 -29.26 -27.56 -17.97
CA CYS A 104 -28.95 -28.57 -16.95
C CYS A 104 -29.24 -28.06 -15.55
N HIS A 105 -29.78 -28.94 -14.70
CA HIS A 105 -29.97 -28.68 -13.29
C HIS A 105 -29.15 -29.67 -12.46
N ARG A 106 -28.43 -29.13 -11.49
CA ARG A 106 -27.63 -29.89 -10.53
C ARG A 106 -27.91 -29.34 -9.13
N PRO A 107 -28.51 -30.13 -8.21
CA PRO A 107 -28.82 -29.65 -6.87
C PRO A 107 -27.53 -29.43 -6.08
N SER A 108 -27.56 -28.46 -5.16
CA SER A 108 -26.46 -28.22 -4.22
C SER A 108 -26.58 -29.18 -3.05
N CYS A 109 -25.53 -29.95 -2.76
CA CYS A 109 -25.55 -30.87 -1.63
C CYS A 109 -25.38 -30.15 -0.28
N PRO A 110 -25.97 -30.70 0.80
CA PRO A 110 -25.82 -30.13 2.13
C PRO A 110 -24.36 -30.14 2.59
N VAL A 111 -24.04 -29.21 3.48
CA VAL A 111 -22.75 -29.22 4.18
C VAL A 111 -22.77 -30.39 5.16
N LEU A 112 -21.78 -31.28 5.05
CA LEU A 112 -21.67 -32.47 5.88
C LEU A 112 -20.57 -32.30 6.94
N ASP A 113 -20.82 -32.86 8.12
CA ASP A 113 -19.94 -32.76 9.29
C ASP A 113 -18.93 -33.92 9.39
N CYS A 114 -18.74 -34.68 8.31
CA CYS A 114 -17.78 -35.78 8.22
C CYS A 114 -16.86 -35.58 7.01
N PRO A 115 -15.63 -36.12 7.04
CA PRO A 115 -14.67 -35.99 5.95
C PRO A 115 -15.11 -36.80 4.72
N ARG A 116 -14.49 -36.56 3.57
CA ARG A 116 -14.86 -37.21 2.30
C ARG A 116 -14.73 -38.73 2.36
N GLU A 117 -13.73 -39.24 3.07
CA GLU A 117 -13.46 -40.66 3.24
C GLU A 117 -14.54 -41.41 4.03
N TRP A 118 -15.35 -40.71 4.82
CA TRP A 118 -16.43 -41.30 5.62
C TRP A 118 -17.81 -41.06 5.03
N GLN A 119 -17.88 -40.27 3.97
CA GLN A 119 -19.14 -39.97 3.30
C GLN A 119 -19.59 -41.17 2.48
N THR A 120 -20.83 -41.60 2.72
CA THR A 120 -21.46 -42.68 1.95
C THR A 120 -22.55 -42.10 1.06
N THR A 121 -22.70 -42.64 -0.15
CA THR A 121 -23.79 -42.30 -1.05
C THR A 121 -24.76 -43.46 -1.15
N ILE A 122 -26.03 -43.20 -0.86
CA ILE A 122 -27.08 -44.19 -1.05
C ILE A 122 -27.26 -44.42 -2.56
N PRO A 123 -27.39 -45.67 -3.03
CA PRO A 123 -27.71 -45.94 -4.44
C PRO A 123 -28.93 -45.11 -4.92
N GLY A 124 -28.82 -44.52 -6.10
CA GLY A 124 -29.86 -43.67 -6.69
C GLY A 124 -29.96 -42.24 -6.13
N HIS A 125 -29.19 -41.88 -5.09
CA HIS A 125 -29.17 -40.52 -4.53
C HIS A 125 -27.95 -39.73 -5.01
N CYS A 126 -28.15 -38.43 -5.24
CA CYS A 126 -27.07 -37.53 -5.64
C CYS A 126 -26.10 -37.21 -4.49
N CYS A 127 -26.63 -36.87 -3.31
CA CYS A 127 -25.82 -36.30 -2.24
C CYS A 127 -25.31 -37.34 -1.23
N PRO A 128 -24.05 -37.22 -0.80
CA PRO A 128 -23.52 -38.05 0.29
C PRO A 128 -24.19 -37.74 1.63
N HIS A 129 -24.07 -38.67 2.56
CA HIS A 129 -24.47 -38.51 3.96
C HIS A 129 -23.35 -39.02 4.89
N CYS A 130 -23.43 -38.62 6.16
CA CYS A 130 -22.52 -39.12 7.19
C CYS A 130 -23.16 -40.31 7.91
N PRO A 131 -22.55 -41.50 7.88
CA PRO A 131 -23.00 -42.62 8.69
C PRO A 131 -22.84 -42.31 10.19
N THR A 132 -23.78 -42.79 11.01
CA THR A 132 -23.73 -42.69 12.47
C THR A 132 -22.79 -43.76 13.02
N MET A 133 -21.60 -43.37 13.45
CA MET A 133 -20.64 -44.23 14.17
C MET A 133 -20.28 -43.59 15.51
N GLU A 134 -19.81 -44.37 16.49
CA GLU A 134 -19.29 -43.83 17.76
C GLU A 134 -18.08 -42.93 17.48
N LEU A 135 -18.24 -41.66 17.80
CA LEU A 135 -17.25 -40.63 17.50
C LEU A 135 -16.16 -40.61 18.57
N ASN A 136 -14.93 -40.78 18.13
CA ASN A 136 -13.79 -40.28 18.88
C ASN A 136 -13.98 -38.76 19.06
N THR A 137 -13.93 -38.23 20.28
CA THR A 137 -14.26 -36.81 20.57
C THR A 137 -13.04 -35.95 20.83
N VAL A 138 -11.83 -36.51 20.66
CA VAL A 138 -10.56 -35.86 21.00
C VAL A 138 -9.64 -35.82 19.77
N CYS A 139 -9.02 -34.68 19.53
CA CYS A 139 -8.03 -34.49 18.47
C CYS A 139 -6.64 -34.33 19.10
N THR A 140 -5.63 -35.04 18.59
CA THR A 140 -4.24 -34.89 19.05
C THR A 140 -3.39 -34.23 17.97
N VAL A 141 -2.79 -33.09 18.29
CA VAL A 141 -1.92 -32.33 17.38
C VAL A 141 -0.66 -31.91 18.12
N ALA A 142 0.50 -32.37 17.66
CA ALA A 142 1.82 -32.02 18.22
C ALA A 142 1.85 -32.11 19.76
N ASP A 143 1.49 -33.28 20.28
CA ASP A 143 1.45 -33.62 21.72
C ASP A 143 0.46 -32.81 22.58
N LYS A 144 -0.46 -32.06 21.94
CA LYS A 144 -1.60 -31.43 22.62
C LYS A 144 -2.90 -32.09 22.21
N THR A 145 -3.73 -32.40 23.20
CA THR A 145 -5.08 -32.96 23.02
C THR A 145 -6.13 -31.86 23.12
N TYR A 146 -7.03 -31.80 22.14
CA TYR A 146 -8.13 -30.86 22.04
C TYR A 146 -9.45 -31.62 22.14
N LYS A 147 -10.39 -31.10 22.93
CA LYS A 147 -11.73 -31.68 23.11
C LYS A 147 -12.68 -31.26 21.98
N GLU A 148 -13.79 -31.98 21.81
CA GLU A 148 -14.88 -31.60 20.91
C GLU A 148 -15.26 -30.12 21.05
N GLY A 149 -15.22 -29.39 19.93
CA GLY A 149 -15.52 -27.96 19.85
C GLY A 149 -14.38 -27.03 20.26
N GLU A 150 -13.27 -27.55 20.79
CA GLU A 150 -12.13 -26.73 21.21
C GLU A 150 -11.41 -26.13 20.00
N THR A 151 -11.10 -24.83 20.07
CA THR A 151 -10.47 -24.08 18.97
C THR A 151 -9.10 -23.54 19.37
N TRP A 152 -8.14 -23.58 18.46
CA TRP A 152 -6.80 -23.01 18.67
C TRP A 152 -6.32 -22.25 17.44
N GLN A 153 -5.37 -21.33 17.66
CA GLN A 153 -4.70 -20.56 16.61
C GLN A 153 -3.35 -21.22 16.29
N LEU A 154 -3.08 -21.43 15.00
CA LEU A 154 -1.77 -21.88 14.51
C LEU A 154 -0.87 -20.68 14.21
N ASP A 155 -1.44 -19.64 13.62
CA ASP A 155 -0.77 -18.38 13.30
C ASP A 155 -1.81 -17.24 13.24
N GLN A 156 -1.41 -16.03 12.82
CA GLN A 156 -2.33 -14.87 12.78
C GLN A 156 -3.46 -15.00 11.74
N CYS A 157 -3.33 -15.91 10.78
CA CYS A 157 -4.23 -16.14 9.66
C CYS A 157 -4.99 -17.47 9.74
N LYS A 158 -4.50 -18.46 10.50
CA LYS A 158 -5.02 -19.82 10.51
C LYS A 158 -5.42 -20.27 11.91
N SER A 159 -6.63 -20.79 12.01
CA SER A 159 -7.16 -21.40 13.22
C SER A 159 -7.82 -22.74 12.92
N CYS A 160 -7.91 -23.58 13.93
CA CYS A 160 -8.55 -24.88 13.80
C CYS A 160 -9.52 -25.14 14.96
N VAL A 161 -10.39 -26.12 14.75
CA VAL A 161 -11.34 -26.65 15.74
C VAL A 161 -11.25 -28.16 15.75
N CYS A 162 -11.37 -28.76 16.93
CA CYS A 162 -11.56 -30.20 17.03
C CYS A 162 -13.05 -30.51 16.85
N LYS A 163 -13.37 -31.30 15.83
CA LYS A 163 -14.70 -31.80 15.57
C LYS A 163 -14.63 -33.28 15.30
N ARG A 164 -15.24 -34.08 16.17
CA ARG A 164 -15.46 -35.50 15.99
C ARG A 164 -14.13 -36.27 15.84
N GLY A 165 -13.14 -35.87 16.63
CA GLY A 165 -11.79 -36.45 16.60
C GLY A 165 -10.93 -35.95 15.44
N GLN A 166 -11.41 -34.96 14.68
CA GLN A 166 -10.72 -34.39 13.53
C GLN A 166 -10.45 -32.90 13.67
N VAL A 167 -9.28 -32.51 13.18
CA VAL A 167 -8.81 -31.12 13.18
C VAL A 167 -9.34 -30.43 11.94
N ARG A 168 -10.30 -29.51 12.10
CA ARG A 168 -10.82 -28.70 11.00
C ARG A 168 -10.26 -27.30 11.04
N CYS A 169 -9.55 -26.90 9.99
CA CYS A 169 -8.90 -25.59 9.93
C CYS A 169 -9.58 -24.63 8.96
N ALA A 170 -9.57 -23.35 9.31
CA ALA A 170 -9.90 -22.25 8.42
C ALA A 170 -8.70 -21.31 8.28
N MET A 171 -8.55 -20.70 7.11
CA MET A 171 -7.52 -19.69 6.85
C MET A 171 -8.14 -18.40 6.30
N GLN A 172 -7.74 -17.26 6.85
CA GLN A 172 -8.04 -15.94 6.32
C GLN A 172 -7.23 -15.73 5.05
N VAL A 173 -7.91 -15.47 3.94
CA VAL A 173 -7.25 -15.08 2.69
C VAL A 173 -7.30 -13.57 2.60
N CYS A 174 -6.13 -12.94 2.51
CA CYS A 174 -6.05 -11.51 2.25
C CYS A 174 -6.46 -11.28 0.81
N ASN A 175 -7.57 -10.55 0.61
CA ASN A 175 -7.93 -10.05 -0.71
C ASN A 175 -6.72 -9.30 -1.29
N ASN A 176 -6.54 -9.41 -2.59
CA ASN A 176 -5.45 -8.90 -3.43
C ASN A 176 -5.07 -7.41 -3.21
N LEU A 177 -4.60 -7.06 -2.01
CA LEU A 177 -3.79 -5.89 -1.72
C LEU A 177 -2.35 -6.10 -2.23
N THR A 178 -2.02 -7.33 -2.64
CA THR A 178 -0.78 -7.70 -3.30
C THR A 178 -0.86 -7.62 -4.83
N ASP A 179 -2.05 -7.67 -5.45
CA ASP A 179 -2.21 -7.62 -6.93
C ASP A 179 -2.86 -6.31 -7.43
N ASN A 180 -2.18 -5.17 -7.25
CA ASN A 180 -2.41 -3.88 -7.94
C ASN A 180 -3.38 -2.83 -7.35
N ILE A 181 -3.76 -2.85 -6.07
CA ILE A 181 -4.34 -1.65 -5.44
C ILE A 181 -3.24 -0.91 -4.67
N PRO A 182 -2.59 0.12 -5.27
CA PRO A 182 -1.64 0.94 -4.54
C PRO A 182 -2.34 1.63 -3.37
N CYS A 183 -1.64 1.71 -2.23
CA CYS A 183 -2.13 2.50 -1.11
C CYS A 183 -2.39 3.96 -1.54
N PRO A 184 -3.30 4.67 -0.87
CA PRO A 184 -3.49 6.10 -1.08
C PRO A 184 -2.16 6.86 -0.98
N PRO A 185 -2.06 8.07 -1.56
CA PRO A 185 -0.89 8.93 -1.36
C PRO A 185 -0.53 9.05 0.13
N ASN A 186 0.77 9.06 0.43
CA ASN A 186 1.32 9.13 1.79
C ASN A 186 0.92 7.95 2.70
N HIS A 187 0.54 6.81 2.12
CA HIS A 187 0.33 5.56 2.84
C HIS A 187 1.26 4.47 2.34
N ARG A 188 1.63 3.56 3.24
CA ARG A 188 2.39 2.36 2.91
C ARG A 188 1.66 1.12 3.39
N LEU A 189 1.81 0.05 2.63
CA LEU A 189 1.28 -1.24 3.02
C LEU A 189 2.14 -1.79 4.17
N MET A 190 1.54 -2.07 5.32
CA MET A 190 2.25 -2.57 6.50
C MET A 190 1.50 -3.74 7.15
N LYS A 191 2.23 -4.78 7.54
CA LYS A 191 1.68 -5.89 8.33
C LYS A 191 1.80 -5.54 9.81
N LEU A 192 0.66 -5.27 10.45
CA LEU A 192 0.61 -4.92 11.87
C LEU A 192 0.78 -6.18 12.75
N PRO A 193 1.45 -6.08 13.91
CA PRO A 193 1.56 -7.19 14.85
C PRO A 193 0.18 -7.75 15.22
N GLY A 194 0.05 -9.09 15.21
CA GLY A 194 -1.20 -9.77 15.56
C GLY A 194 -2.32 -9.70 14.50
N LYS A 195 -2.09 -9.08 13.33
CA LYS A 195 -3.05 -9.07 12.21
C LYS A 195 -2.61 -10.02 11.11
N CYS A 196 -3.56 -10.75 10.51
CA CYS A 196 -3.29 -11.59 9.35
C CYS A 196 -2.87 -10.75 8.13
N CYS A 197 -3.74 -9.80 7.74
CA CYS A 197 -3.61 -9.08 6.49
C CYS A 197 -2.94 -7.71 6.65
N PRO A 198 -2.13 -7.30 5.67
CA PRO A 198 -1.54 -5.98 5.68
C PRO A 198 -2.59 -4.90 5.44
N THR A 199 -2.36 -3.71 5.98
CA THR A 199 -3.23 -2.55 5.84
C THR A 199 -2.43 -1.35 5.37
N CYS A 200 -3.06 -0.46 4.60
CA CYS A 200 -2.45 0.82 4.29
C CYS A 200 -2.43 1.68 5.55
N VAL A 201 -1.24 1.99 6.04
CA VAL A 201 -1.02 2.88 7.17
C VAL A 201 -0.40 4.17 6.66
N GLU A 202 -0.83 5.29 7.24
CA GLU A 202 -0.24 6.58 6.90
C GLU A 202 1.25 6.58 7.27
N SER A 203 2.08 7.01 6.33
CA SER A 203 3.52 7.10 6.51
C SER A 203 3.93 8.54 6.77
N ASP A 204 5.13 8.72 7.29
CA ASP A 204 5.73 10.05 7.35
C ASP A 204 5.69 10.73 5.98
N SER A 205 5.42 12.03 5.97
CA SER A 205 5.54 12.84 4.77
C SER A 205 6.89 13.54 4.73
N VAL A 206 7.41 13.72 3.52
CA VAL A 206 8.78 14.16 3.26
C VAL A 206 8.79 15.45 2.43
N CYS A 207 9.37 16.49 3.00
CA CYS A 207 9.74 17.71 2.29
C CYS A 207 11.23 17.68 1.94
N THR A 208 11.60 18.03 0.71
CA THR A 208 13.00 18.10 0.27
C THR A 208 13.38 19.50 -0.22
N VAL A 209 14.63 19.87 0.03
CA VAL A 209 15.30 21.04 -0.56
C VAL A 209 16.57 20.54 -1.22
N PHE A 210 16.79 20.90 -2.48
CA PHE A 210 17.92 20.38 -3.27
C PHE A 210 18.36 21.38 -4.34
N GLY A 211 19.61 21.31 -4.80
CA GLY A 211 20.09 22.21 -5.86
C GLY A 211 20.16 23.68 -5.42
N ASP A 212 19.61 24.60 -6.23
CA ASP A 212 19.89 26.03 -6.14
C ASP A 212 18.68 27.01 -6.02
N PRO A 213 17.80 26.93 -5.03
CA PRO A 213 17.24 25.79 -4.34
C PRO A 213 15.85 25.44 -4.94
N HIS A 214 15.66 24.15 -5.22
CA HIS A 214 14.37 23.55 -5.56
C HIS A 214 13.77 22.92 -4.31
N TYR A 215 12.44 22.95 -4.23
CA TYR A 215 11.68 22.46 -3.11
C TYR A 215 10.66 21.43 -3.59
N ARG A 216 10.44 20.41 -2.77
CA ARG A 216 9.26 19.55 -2.81
C ARG A 216 8.57 19.62 -1.46
N THR A 217 7.32 20.07 -1.43
CA THR A 217 6.51 20.16 -0.19
C THR A 217 6.12 18.78 0.33
N PHE A 218 5.56 18.73 1.55
CA PHE A 218 5.00 17.50 2.12
C PHE A 218 3.89 16.90 1.25
N ASP A 219 3.12 17.72 0.56
CA ASP A 219 2.03 17.24 -0.31
C ASP A 219 2.49 17.01 -1.76
N GLY A 220 3.80 17.19 -2.02
CA GLY A 220 4.47 16.80 -3.26
C GLY A 220 4.58 17.88 -4.33
N LYS A 221 4.26 19.14 -4.00
CA LYS A 221 4.39 20.27 -4.92
C LYS A 221 5.87 20.61 -5.15
N PHE A 222 6.30 20.62 -6.40
CA PHE A 222 7.63 21.06 -6.81
C PHE A 222 7.63 22.54 -7.17
N TYR A 223 8.63 23.29 -6.69
CA TYR A 223 8.85 24.68 -7.10
C TYR A 223 10.29 25.13 -6.86
N SER A 224 10.67 26.25 -7.49
CA SER A 224 11.98 26.87 -7.34
C SER A 224 11.83 28.25 -6.71
N PHE A 225 12.72 28.61 -5.78
CA PHE A 225 12.69 29.92 -5.15
C PHE A 225 14.09 30.37 -4.72
N GLN A 226 14.62 31.40 -5.38
CA GLN A 226 16.01 31.86 -5.27
C GLN A 226 16.19 32.97 -4.22
N GLY A 227 15.62 32.76 -3.03
CA GLY A 227 15.73 33.69 -1.91
C GLY A 227 17.04 33.56 -1.15
N SER A 228 17.86 34.61 -1.09
CA SER A 228 19.13 34.66 -0.35
C SER A 228 18.97 35.31 1.04
N CYS A 229 18.11 34.71 1.86
CA CYS A 229 17.83 35.13 3.22
C CYS A 229 17.65 33.92 4.15
N LYS A 230 17.30 34.19 5.41
CA LYS A 230 16.76 33.19 6.32
C LYS A 230 15.25 33.00 6.15
N TYR A 231 14.80 31.76 6.04
CA TYR A 231 13.40 31.38 5.83
C TYR A 231 12.92 30.36 6.86
N GLN A 232 11.62 30.38 7.13
CA GLN A 232 10.94 29.28 7.81
C GLN A 232 10.67 28.16 6.80
N LEU A 233 11.37 27.04 6.94
CA LEU A 233 11.17 25.89 6.09
C LEU A 233 9.88 25.16 6.47
N THR A 234 9.75 24.82 7.75
CA THR A 234 8.53 24.27 8.34
C THR A 234 8.52 24.54 9.84
N ALA A 235 7.35 24.66 10.44
CA ALA A 235 7.15 24.73 11.88
C ALA A 235 5.78 24.15 12.22
N ASP A 236 5.60 23.73 13.47
CA ASP A 236 4.28 23.54 14.05
C ASP A 236 3.63 24.92 14.28
N CYS A 237 2.55 25.18 13.56
CA CYS A 237 1.90 26.50 13.56
C CYS A 237 0.64 26.53 14.43
N ILE A 238 0.36 25.43 15.14
CA ILE A 238 -0.73 25.32 16.11
C ILE A 238 -0.16 25.42 17.53
N ASP A 239 0.68 24.45 17.94
CA ASP A 239 1.19 24.39 19.33
C ASP A 239 2.64 24.90 19.46
N HIS A 240 3.27 25.29 18.33
CA HIS A 240 4.62 25.84 18.29
C HIS A 240 5.70 24.96 18.94
N THR A 241 5.51 23.63 18.86
CA THR A 241 6.42 22.64 19.47
C THR A 241 7.81 22.61 18.83
N PHE A 242 7.92 22.95 17.53
CA PHE A 242 9.19 23.01 16.83
C PHE A 242 9.21 24.05 15.70
N SER A 243 10.42 24.42 15.26
CA SER A 243 10.61 25.14 14.00
C SER A 243 11.93 24.75 13.33
N ILE A 244 11.90 24.61 12.01
CA ILE A 244 13.05 24.36 11.15
C ILE A 244 13.22 25.56 10.22
N ARG A 245 14.40 26.16 10.24
CA ARG A 245 14.74 27.34 9.45
C ARG A 245 15.96 27.06 8.61
N VAL A 246 15.94 27.52 7.37
CA VAL A 246 17.07 27.46 6.45
C VAL A 246 17.64 28.86 6.24
N THR A 247 18.95 28.95 6.14
CA THR A 247 19.63 30.18 5.69
C THR A 247 20.21 29.89 4.31
N ASN A 248 19.74 30.62 3.32
CA ASN A 248 20.21 30.50 1.95
C ASN A 248 21.19 31.64 1.64
N ASP A 249 22.32 31.28 1.04
CA ASP A 249 23.41 32.20 0.70
C ASP A 249 23.61 32.21 -0.82
N ALA A 250 23.89 33.38 -1.39
CA ALA A 250 24.05 33.54 -2.83
C ALA A 250 25.40 32.97 -3.34
N ARG A 251 26.34 32.59 -2.45
CA ARG A 251 27.69 32.09 -2.78
C ARG A 251 28.40 32.95 -3.84
N SER A 252 28.28 34.27 -3.73
CA SER A 252 28.83 35.25 -4.69
C SER A 252 28.23 35.18 -6.11
N THR A 253 27.08 34.52 -6.30
CA THR A 253 26.36 34.47 -7.59
C THR A 253 25.23 35.49 -7.66
N ARG A 254 24.87 35.91 -8.89
CA ARG A 254 23.84 36.92 -9.13
C ARG A 254 22.42 36.35 -9.22
N THR A 255 22.25 35.05 -9.36
CA THR A 255 20.94 34.43 -9.65
C THR A 255 20.59 33.27 -8.72
N SER A 256 21.57 32.51 -8.22
CA SER A 256 21.31 31.28 -7.48
C SER A 256 21.56 31.45 -5.97
N SER A 257 20.89 30.64 -5.16
CA SER A 257 21.13 30.59 -3.71
C SER A 257 21.17 29.15 -3.22
N TRP A 258 22.05 28.86 -2.26
CA TRP A 258 22.23 27.53 -1.69
C TRP A 258 21.97 27.51 -0.19
N THR A 259 21.43 26.41 0.31
CA THR A 259 21.25 26.17 1.74
C THR A 259 22.62 26.14 2.42
N LYS A 260 22.90 27.10 3.30
CA LYS A 260 24.17 27.21 4.04
C LYS A 260 24.09 26.58 5.43
N THR A 261 22.94 26.77 6.09
CA THR A 261 22.71 26.27 7.44
C THR A 261 21.26 25.88 7.64
N VAL A 262 21.04 24.80 8.38
CA VAL A 262 19.73 24.37 8.88
C VAL A 262 19.70 24.56 10.38
N SER A 263 18.70 25.28 10.89
CA SER A 263 18.50 25.53 12.32
C SER A 263 17.20 24.85 12.74
N ILE A 264 17.33 23.84 13.61
CA ILE A 264 16.23 23.07 14.18
C ILE A 264 16.05 23.56 15.62
N LYS A 265 14.84 23.97 15.99
CA LYS A 265 14.45 24.30 17.36
C LYS A 265 13.35 23.34 17.81
N VAL A 266 13.57 22.63 18.91
CA VAL A 266 12.61 21.72 19.54
C VAL A 266 12.63 21.99 21.05
N GLY A 267 11.55 22.57 21.59
CA GLY A 267 11.57 23.13 22.95
C GLY A 267 12.74 24.11 23.13
N ASP A 268 13.56 23.86 24.14
CA ASP A 268 14.77 24.65 24.44
C ASP A 268 16.00 24.25 23.63
N LEU A 269 15.93 23.12 22.92
CA LEU A 269 17.05 22.64 22.14
C LEU A 269 17.17 23.39 20.81
N LYS A 270 18.39 23.83 20.50
CA LYS A 270 18.74 24.42 19.21
C LYS A 270 19.88 23.65 18.56
N ILE A 271 19.57 22.94 17.48
CA ILE A 271 20.54 22.21 16.67
C ILE A 271 20.80 23.02 15.40
N ASN A 272 22.06 23.27 15.06
CA ASN A 272 22.44 23.91 13.82
C ASN A 272 23.33 22.97 13.01
N LEU A 273 22.89 22.65 11.81
CA LEU A 273 23.63 21.89 10.81
C LEU A 273 24.22 22.89 9.83
N GLY A 274 25.52 22.80 9.57
CA GLY A 274 26.24 23.66 8.65
C GLY A 274 26.97 22.88 7.56
N GLU A 275 27.65 23.63 6.71
CA GLU A 275 28.49 23.07 5.65
C GLU A 275 29.53 22.08 6.19
N ARG A 276 29.90 21.10 5.35
CA ARG A 276 30.80 20.00 5.73
C ARG A 276 30.32 19.27 6.99
N ARG A 277 29.00 19.12 7.12
CA ARG A 277 28.35 18.29 8.15
C ARG A 277 28.62 18.74 9.59
N ARG A 278 28.96 20.01 9.76
CA ARG A 278 29.24 20.58 11.08
C ARG A 278 27.96 20.66 11.90
N VAL A 279 27.96 20.03 13.07
CA VAL A 279 26.83 20.05 14.02
C VAL A 279 27.16 20.95 15.22
N LYS A 280 26.22 21.83 15.57
CA LYS A 280 26.24 22.57 16.84
C LYS A 280 24.96 22.36 17.61
N VAL A 281 25.07 22.07 18.90
CA VAL A 281 23.94 21.93 19.83
C VAL A 281 24.04 23.03 20.87
N ASN A 282 23.01 23.87 20.98
CA ASN A 282 22.97 25.03 21.86
C ASN A 282 24.18 25.97 21.71
N GLY A 283 24.71 26.09 20.49
CA GLY A 283 25.85 26.95 20.16
C GLY A 283 27.22 26.27 20.27
N VAL A 284 27.30 25.14 20.97
CA VAL A 284 28.54 24.36 21.15
C VAL A 284 28.68 23.34 20.02
N ARG A 285 29.88 23.22 19.45
CA ARG A 285 30.17 22.20 18.42
C ARG A 285 30.23 20.83 19.08
N VAL A 286 29.56 19.84 18.49
CA VAL A 286 29.56 18.45 18.98
C VAL A 286 30.16 17.51 17.94
N THR A 287 30.65 16.37 18.40
CA THR A 287 31.01 15.22 17.56
C THR A 287 29.78 14.33 17.35
N VAL A 288 29.69 13.70 16.18
CA VAL A 288 28.63 12.73 15.84
C VAL A 288 29.22 11.32 16.03
N PRO A 289 28.48 10.35 16.61
CA PRO A 289 27.09 10.45 17.07
C PRO A 289 26.92 11.29 18.34
N TYR A 290 25.76 11.93 18.47
CA TYR A 290 25.35 12.69 19.64
C TYR A 290 23.94 12.27 20.04
N GLU A 291 23.71 11.98 21.32
CA GLU A 291 22.42 11.51 21.81
C GLU A 291 22.04 12.19 23.14
N ARG A 292 20.74 12.48 23.27
CA ARG A 292 20.10 12.93 24.51
C ARG A 292 18.63 12.47 24.50
N PRO A 293 17.92 12.51 25.65
CA PRO A 293 16.51 12.11 25.67
C PRO A 293 15.68 12.82 24.59
N GLY A 294 15.05 12.02 23.72
CA GLY A 294 14.20 12.49 22.62
C GLY A 294 14.92 12.98 21.37
N VAL A 295 16.26 13.10 21.36
CA VAL A 295 17.04 13.56 20.20
C VAL A 295 18.28 12.73 19.98
N ARG A 296 18.44 12.22 18.76
CA ARG A 296 19.61 11.47 18.30
C ARG A 296 20.16 12.10 17.03
N VAL A 297 21.47 12.26 16.95
CA VAL A 297 22.20 12.75 15.77
C VAL A 297 23.22 11.70 15.37
N THR A 298 23.13 11.18 14.16
CA THR A 298 24.00 10.12 13.65
C THR A 298 24.50 10.45 12.25
N GLU A 299 25.54 9.74 11.83
CA GLU A 299 25.88 9.64 10.41
C GLU A 299 24.86 8.73 9.72
N ALA A 300 24.52 9.07 8.49
CA ALA A 300 23.67 8.29 7.61
C ALA A 300 24.45 7.95 6.34
N ALA A 301 23.87 7.11 5.48
CA ALA A 301 24.45 6.78 4.18
C ALA A 301 24.74 8.04 3.34
N ASP A 302 25.61 7.88 2.34
CA ASP A 302 26.00 8.94 1.40
C ASP A 302 26.52 10.20 2.10
N ASP A 303 27.35 9.98 3.13
CA ASP A 303 28.00 11.04 3.87
C ASP A 303 27.02 12.06 4.49
N SER A 304 25.79 11.68 4.86
CA SER A 304 24.81 12.63 5.42
C SER A 304 24.76 12.62 6.96
N VAL A 305 24.23 13.68 7.57
CA VAL A 305 23.90 13.73 9.00
C VAL A 305 22.39 13.60 9.17
N LEU A 306 21.96 12.66 10.02
CA LEU A 306 20.56 12.45 10.38
C LEU A 306 20.31 12.95 11.80
N VAL A 307 19.31 13.81 11.96
CA VAL A 307 18.78 14.25 13.26
C VAL A 307 17.40 13.65 13.44
N GLU A 308 17.22 12.81 14.45
CA GLU A 308 15.93 12.21 14.82
C GLU A 308 15.42 12.86 16.12
N CYS A 309 14.22 13.44 16.07
CA CYS A 309 13.52 13.98 17.24
C CYS A 309 12.32 13.08 17.55
N SER A 310 12.57 11.95 18.22
CA SER A 310 11.58 10.86 18.38
C SER A 310 10.34 11.26 19.17
N ASN A 311 10.48 12.17 20.14
CA ASN A 311 9.37 12.71 20.93
C ASN A 311 8.33 13.42 20.05
N ILE A 312 8.77 14.18 19.06
CA ILE A 312 7.89 14.91 18.14
C ILE A 312 7.75 14.23 16.78
N GLY A 313 8.51 13.18 16.47
CA GLY A 313 8.34 12.38 15.25
C GLY A 313 8.82 13.14 14.02
N LEU A 314 9.98 13.78 14.14
CA LEU A 314 10.65 14.46 13.04
C LEU A 314 11.99 13.81 12.76
N LYS A 315 12.36 13.79 11.48
CA LYS A 315 13.72 13.46 11.04
C LYS A 315 14.23 14.51 10.08
N VAL A 316 15.49 14.90 10.21
CA VAL A 316 16.15 15.86 9.33
C VAL A 316 17.45 15.26 8.82
N LEU A 317 17.55 15.07 7.51
CA LEU A 317 18.76 14.59 6.82
C LEU A 317 19.44 15.75 6.12
N TRP A 318 20.75 15.90 6.29
CA TRP A 318 21.54 16.99 5.71
C TRP A 318 22.86 16.47 5.17
N ASP A 319 23.14 16.71 3.89
CA ASP A 319 24.34 16.26 3.20
C ASP A 319 25.59 17.11 3.50
N GLY A 320 25.42 18.27 4.15
CA GLY A 320 26.53 19.21 4.36
C GLY A 320 26.77 20.19 3.22
N ASN A 321 25.94 20.21 2.18
CA ASN A 321 26.10 21.06 1.00
C ASN A 321 24.79 21.71 0.52
N SER A 322 23.84 20.96 -0.03
CA SER A 322 22.64 21.53 -0.65
C SER A 322 21.39 20.66 -0.53
N PHE A 323 21.52 19.38 -0.23
CA PHE A 323 20.40 18.46 -0.04
C PHE A 323 19.96 18.43 1.43
N LEU A 324 18.69 18.75 1.65
CA LEU A 324 18.01 18.68 2.93
C LEU A 324 16.72 17.90 2.77
N GLU A 325 16.48 16.96 3.66
CA GLU A 325 15.21 16.24 3.76
C GLU A 325 14.64 16.42 5.16
N VAL A 326 13.34 16.71 5.24
CA VAL A 326 12.58 16.78 6.48
C VAL A 326 11.44 15.77 6.38
N SER A 327 11.45 14.77 7.27
CA SER A 327 10.37 13.79 7.45
C SER A 327 9.53 14.17 8.67
N ALA A 328 8.21 14.20 8.52
CA ALA A 328 7.26 14.49 9.59
C ALA A 328 6.22 13.38 9.73
N ALA A 329 6.04 12.89 10.97
CA ALA A 329 5.06 11.87 11.27
C ALA A 329 3.60 12.33 11.02
N PRO A 330 2.66 11.40 10.73
CA PRO A 330 1.26 11.71 10.43
C PRO A 330 0.53 12.61 11.43
N ARG A 331 0.95 12.60 12.71
CA ARG A 331 0.40 13.49 13.76
C ARG A 331 0.53 14.98 13.47
N HIS A 332 1.37 15.38 12.51
CA HIS A 332 1.57 16.77 12.10
C HIS A 332 0.67 17.21 10.94
N LYS A 333 -0.17 16.32 10.42
CA LYS A 333 -1.03 16.60 9.27
C LYS A 333 -1.96 17.78 9.53
N GLY A 334 -1.93 18.76 8.63
CA GLY A 334 -2.71 20.00 8.69
C GLY A 334 -2.25 21.00 9.76
N ARG A 335 -1.13 20.75 10.44
CA ARG A 335 -0.62 21.59 11.54
C ARG A 335 0.62 22.37 11.18
N LEU A 336 1.27 22.00 10.08
CA LEU A 336 2.55 22.58 9.68
C LEU A 336 2.34 23.86 8.87
N CYS A 337 3.34 24.73 8.85
CA CYS A 337 3.39 25.82 7.90
C CYS A 337 4.83 26.26 7.58
N GLY A 338 5.04 26.74 6.36
CA GLY A 338 6.33 27.21 5.88
C GLY A 338 6.52 26.99 4.39
N LEU A 339 7.77 27.03 3.93
CA LEU A 339 8.13 26.68 2.56
C LEU A 339 7.80 25.22 2.18
N CYS A 340 7.66 24.31 3.15
CA CYS A 340 7.26 22.92 2.93
C CYS A 340 5.74 22.70 2.83
N GLY A 341 4.93 23.76 2.79
CA GLY A 341 3.47 23.63 2.73
C GLY A 341 2.81 23.44 4.10
N ASN A 342 1.56 22.97 4.09
CA ASN A 342 0.74 22.79 5.30
C ASN A 342 0.55 21.32 5.72
N TYR A 343 1.01 20.37 4.90
CA TYR A 343 0.93 18.93 5.13
C TYR A 343 -0.52 18.46 5.31
N ASN A 344 -1.44 18.82 4.42
CA ASN A 344 -2.84 18.40 4.48
C ASN A 344 -3.25 17.40 3.39
N SER A 345 -2.29 16.91 2.60
CA SER A 345 -2.48 16.06 1.42
C SER A 345 -3.07 16.76 0.18
N ASP A 346 -3.08 18.10 0.13
CA ASP A 346 -3.47 18.88 -1.05
C ASP A 346 -2.37 19.85 -1.53
N ALA A 347 -1.62 19.43 -2.55
CA ALA A 347 -0.57 20.25 -3.17
C ALA A 347 -1.08 21.58 -3.78
N LYS A 348 -2.39 21.78 -3.96
CA LYS A 348 -2.92 22.99 -4.58
C LYS A 348 -2.79 24.20 -3.66
N ASP A 349 -2.97 24.03 -2.36
CA ASP A 349 -2.98 25.12 -1.38
C ASP A 349 -1.62 25.35 -0.68
N ASP A 350 -0.63 24.53 -0.98
CA ASP A 350 0.74 24.61 -0.44
C ASP A 350 1.40 25.99 -0.57
N PHE A 351 0.96 26.81 -1.53
CA PHE A 351 1.39 28.21 -1.66
C PHE A 351 0.58 29.15 -0.78
N THR A 352 0.33 28.75 0.46
CA THR A 352 -0.27 29.59 1.49
C THR A 352 0.80 30.44 2.15
N THR A 353 0.70 31.76 1.98
CA THR A 353 1.62 32.71 2.59
C THR A 353 1.52 32.71 4.12
N ARG A 354 2.52 33.29 4.80
CA ARG A 354 2.51 33.46 6.26
C ARG A 354 1.24 34.12 6.83
N ARG A 355 0.55 34.94 6.04
CA ARG A 355 -0.70 35.62 6.42
C ARG A 355 -1.97 34.80 6.12
N GLY A 356 -1.83 33.53 5.74
CA GLY A 356 -2.94 32.65 5.38
C GLY A 356 -3.50 32.84 3.97
N ARG A 357 -2.90 33.69 3.13
CA ARG A 357 -3.38 33.93 1.75
C ARG A 357 -2.72 32.97 0.77
N GLN A 358 -3.51 32.25 -0.01
CA GLN A 358 -3.02 31.44 -1.14
C GLN A 358 -2.57 32.32 -2.31
N VAL A 359 -1.44 31.96 -2.92
CA VAL A 359 -0.91 32.63 -4.12
C VAL A 359 -0.46 31.58 -5.14
N GLN A 360 -0.28 31.99 -6.39
CA GLN A 360 0.23 31.11 -7.46
C GLN A 360 1.72 31.33 -7.76
N ASP A 361 2.22 32.51 -7.39
CA ASP A 361 3.59 32.94 -7.68
C ASP A 361 4.55 32.44 -6.59
N PRO A 362 5.54 31.59 -6.93
CA PRO A 362 6.48 31.02 -5.98
C PRO A 362 7.37 32.07 -5.31
N ASP A 363 7.67 33.19 -5.98
CA ASP A 363 8.48 34.27 -5.41
C ASP A 363 7.71 35.06 -4.35
N LYS A 364 6.41 35.31 -4.59
CA LYS A 364 5.51 35.92 -3.60
C LYS A 364 5.32 34.98 -2.40
N PHE A 365 5.11 33.70 -2.66
CA PHE A 365 4.99 32.68 -1.62
C PHE A 365 6.27 32.61 -0.77
N GLY A 366 7.41 32.34 -1.39
CA GLY A 366 8.69 32.16 -0.70
C GLY A 366 9.13 33.41 0.06
N SER A 367 8.92 34.60 -0.52
CA SER A 367 9.23 35.86 0.15
C SER A 367 8.39 36.13 1.40
N SER A 368 7.18 35.60 1.48
CA SER A 368 6.32 35.74 2.67
C SER A 368 6.84 34.97 3.90
N TRP A 369 7.72 33.99 3.69
CA TRP A 369 8.27 33.12 4.74
C TRP A 369 9.63 33.58 5.29
N ARG A 370 10.12 34.77 4.92
CA ARG A 370 11.36 35.37 5.46
C ARG A 370 11.30 35.55 6.97
N VAL A 371 12.43 35.35 7.66
CA VAL A 371 12.59 35.56 9.11
C VAL A 371 13.92 36.28 9.41
N GLY A 372 14.05 36.90 10.57
CA GLY A 372 15.31 37.52 11.02
C GLY A 372 15.58 38.95 10.51
N GLY A 373 14.59 39.58 9.86
CA GLY A 373 14.67 40.96 9.40
C GLY A 373 15.62 41.18 8.21
N LYS A 374 15.83 42.44 7.82
CA LYS A 374 16.67 42.82 6.65
C LYS A 374 18.12 42.34 6.76
N ARG A 375 18.67 42.27 7.98
CA ARG A 375 20.05 41.83 8.25
C ARG A 375 20.27 40.33 8.07
N ALA A 376 19.20 39.54 8.00
CA ALA A 376 19.28 38.11 7.71
C ALA A 376 19.28 37.79 6.21
N CYS A 377 19.30 38.81 5.36
CA CYS A 377 19.42 38.71 3.91
C CYS A 377 20.83 39.11 3.47
N THR A 378 21.43 38.33 2.58
CA THR A 378 22.76 38.64 2.01
C THR A 378 22.66 39.53 0.77
N ARG A 379 21.46 39.71 0.20
CA ARG A 379 21.18 40.64 -0.92
C ARG A 379 19.99 41.56 -0.62
N PRO A 380 20.03 42.84 -1.02
CA PRO A 380 18.85 43.69 -1.02
C PRO A 380 17.78 43.14 -1.98
N PRO A 381 16.48 43.31 -1.69
CA PRO A 381 15.43 42.87 -2.59
C PRO A 381 15.39 43.79 -3.82
N SER A 382 15.75 43.30 -5.01
CA SER A 382 15.38 44.01 -6.25
C SER A 382 15.34 43.11 -7.49
N ARG A 383 14.16 43.12 -8.15
CA ARG A 383 13.81 43.23 -9.61
C ARG A 383 14.59 42.41 -10.66
N PRO A 384 14.04 42.29 -11.89
CA PRO A 384 12.97 41.39 -12.41
C PRO A 384 13.38 39.89 -12.36
N PRO A 385 12.62 38.93 -12.92
CA PRO A 385 13.08 37.54 -13.03
C PRO A 385 14.46 37.52 -13.69
N ALA A 386 15.43 36.87 -13.07
CA ALA A 386 16.70 36.63 -13.72
C ALA A 386 16.44 35.90 -15.05
N PRO A 387 17.14 36.24 -16.16
CA PRO A 387 17.06 35.44 -17.38
C PRO A 387 17.39 33.98 -17.03
N PRO A 388 16.80 33.01 -17.75
CA PRO A 388 17.02 31.61 -17.45
C PRO A 388 18.52 31.33 -17.38
N PRO A 389 19.02 30.67 -16.32
CA PRO A 389 20.46 30.46 -16.10
C PRO A 389 21.11 29.65 -17.23
N CYS A 390 20.30 29.01 -18.07
CA CYS A 390 20.71 28.18 -19.18
C CYS A 390 21.05 28.99 -20.44
N THR A 391 22.30 29.47 -20.55
CA THR A 391 22.84 29.96 -21.83
C THR A 391 22.99 28.81 -22.84
N SER A 392 23.01 29.15 -24.13
CA SER A 392 23.20 28.20 -25.25
C SER A 392 24.56 27.49 -25.20
N ALA A 393 25.59 28.13 -24.63
CA ALA A 393 26.98 27.66 -24.59
C ALA A 393 27.17 26.28 -23.94
N HIS A 394 26.33 25.92 -22.94
CA HIS A 394 26.45 24.65 -22.20
C HIS A 394 25.31 23.66 -22.50
N LYS A 395 24.47 23.93 -23.51
CA LYS A 395 23.28 23.12 -23.80
C LYS A 395 23.63 21.65 -24.05
N LYS A 396 24.61 21.37 -24.93
CA LYS A 396 25.03 20.00 -25.28
C LYS A 396 25.56 19.21 -24.07
N LEU A 397 26.33 19.85 -23.21
CA LEU A 397 26.87 19.21 -22.01
C LEU A 397 25.77 18.89 -20.99
N ARG A 398 24.85 19.82 -20.73
CA ARG A 398 23.69 19.59 -19.86
C ARG A 398 22.82 18.46 -20.37
N GLU A 399 22.47 18.47 -21.66
CA GLU A 399 21.70 17.40 -22.27
C GLU A 399 22.39 16.05 -22.14
N LYS A 400 23.71 15.97 -22.38
CA LYS A 400 24.49 14.74 -22.20
C LYS A 400 24.41 14.21 -20.77
N LEU A 401 24.58 15.07 -19.76
CA LEU A 401 24.60 14.67 -18.35
C LEU A 401 23.20 14.34 -17.78
N CYS A 402 22.16 15.06 -18.19
CA CYS A 402 20.79 14.87 -17.67
C CYS A 402 19.96 13.85 -18.46
N ARG A 403 20.32 13.53 -19.72
CA ARG A 403 19.61 12.55 -20.57
C ARG A 403 19.38 11.18 -19.91
N PRO A 404 20.31 10.62 -19.09
CA PRO A 404 20.07 9.35 -18.41
C PRO A 404 18.76 9.29 -17.62
N LEU A 405 18.30 10.39 -17.01
CA LEU A 405 17.03 10.43 -16.26
C LEU A 405 15.80 10.05 -17.10
N ARG A 406 15.88 10.24 -18.43
CA ARG A 406 14.83 9.92 -19.40
C ARG A 406 15.08 8.61 -20.15
N SER A 407 16.20 7.93 -19.90
CA SER A 407 16.57 6.72 -20.60
C SER A 407 16.01 5.46 -19.94
N SER A 408 16.21 4.31 -20.59
CA SER A 408 15.83 3.00 -20.06
C SER A 408 16.51 2.64 -18.76
N ILE A 409 17.64 3.28 -18.41
CA ILE A 409 18.37 3.06 -17.15
C ILE A 409 17.44 3.25 -15.95
N PHE A 410 16.52 4.23 -16.02
CA PHE A 410 15.55 4.52 -14.96
C PHE A 410 14.11 4.10 -15.32
N ALA A 411 13.89 3.25 -16.32
CA ALA A 411 12.55 2.87 -16.78
C ALA A 411 11.68 2.24 -15.67
N ALA A 412 12.30 1.46 -14.78
CA ALA A 412 11.60 0.88 -13.62
C ALA A 412 11.04 1.95 -12.66
N CYS A 413 11.69 3.12 -12.59
CA CYS A 413 11.28 4.24 -11.74
C CYS A 413 10.26 5.16 -12.42
N HIS A 414 10.18 5.18 -13.76
CA HIS A 414 9.27 6.08 -14.49
C HIS A 414 7.79 5.83 -14.20
N LYS A 415 7.42 4.60 -13.80
CA LYS A 415 6.05 4.27 -13.35
C LYS A 415 5.74 4.77 -11.93
N LYS A 416 6.76 5.12 -11.14
CA LYS A 416 6.64 5.51 -9.73
C LYS A 416 6.93 7.00 -9.50
N LEU A 417 7.73 7.63 -10.36
CA LEU A 417 8.23 8.99 -10.21
C LEU A 417 8.16 9.73 -11.55
N ASN A 418 7.68 10.98 -11.48
CA ASN A 418 7.74 11.87 -12.64
C ASN A 418 9.14 12.47 -12.79
N HIS A 419 9.97 11.83 -13.61
CA HIS A 419 11.35 12.22 -13.87
C HIS A 419 11.49 13.65 -14.46
N LEU A 420 10.43 14.22 -15.06
CA LEU A 420 10.48 15.57 -15.62
C LEU A 420 10.70 16.66 -14.56
N ASN A 421 10.31 16.40 -13.31
CA ASN A 421 10.54 17.32 -12.20
C ASN A 421 12.02 17.43 -11.79
N TYR A 422 12.84 16.45 -12.19
CA TYR A 422 14.28 16.38 -11.88
C TYR A 422 15.17 16.68 -13.11
N TYR A 423 14.57 16.69 -14.30
CA TYR A 423 15.28 16.91 -15.57
C TYR A 423 15.33 18.39 -15.98
N LYS A 424 14.28 19.15 -15.63
CA LYS A 424 14.16 20.59 -15.92
C LYS A 424 14.93 21.40 -14.91
#